data_AF-A0A6C0JXJ6-F1
#
_entry.id   AF-A0A6C0JXJ6-F1
#
_cell.length_a   1.000
_cell.length_b   1.000
_cell.length_c   1.000
_cell.angle_alpha   90.00
_cell.angle_beta   90.00
_cell.angle_gamma   90.00
#
_symmetry.space_group_name_H-M   'P 1'
#
loop_
_entity.id
_entity.type
_entity.pdbx_description
1 polymer ?
#
loop_
_entity_poly.entity_id
_entity_poly.type
_entity_poly.pdbx_seq_one_letter_code
_entity_poly.pdbx_strand_id
1 'polypeptide(L)'
;MHTKLYEYLECSEANSISPIPKLSSTLSHYLYDIKEQIKDHISEWDLYKKYTNTYEYIHSSVPTKKKSVAKYKPLSRSYFKMIELIELLHLEPHEKVIRSFHLAEGPGGFIEALAYIRNCKEDKYYGMTLLDDKNDDMIPAWKKSNHFLDENRNVYIETGADKTGNLLSLENLKYCREKYGSSMNFITADGGFDFSMDFNNQEQNMTRLLFAQICFSLCMQSVNGCFILKIFDCFTETTLDMLALLSSFYKKVYITKPNTSRSANSEKYVVCKGFLYNGNTSFYPFIYKTFKNVLQPNIVIQRLLPQYPIPYYFLTKIEEYNSIFGQQQIENIHYTLSLMDSKPKQEKIDSIIKSNVQKCMYWCIKHNIQYNILFKDISIDNPPVLA
;
A
#
# COMPACT_ATOMS: atom_id res chain seq x y z
N MET A 1 -3.52 -19.85 -13.33
CA MET A 1 -4.37 -19.51 -14.49
C MET A 1 -3.56 -18.61 -15.40
N HIS A 2 -2.73 -19.18 -16.28
CA HIS A 2 -1.87 -18.41 -17.19
C HIS A 2 -2.57 -18.22 -18.54
N THR A 3 -3.77 -17.67 -18.49
CA THR A 3 -4.53 -17.23 -19.66
C THR A 3 -4.07 -15.81 -19.99
N LYS A 4 -4.04 -15.44 -21.28
CA LYS A 4 -3.74 -14.07 -21.74
C LYS A 4 -4.89 -13.11 -21.41
N LEU A 5 -5.13 -12.89 -20.12
CA LEU A 5 -6.29 -12.16 -19.63
C LEU A 5 -6.33 -10.71 -20.12
N TYR A 6 -5.16 -10.14 -20.45
CA TYR A 6 -5.05 -8.81 -21.03
C TYR A 6 -5.80 -8.65 -22.36
N GLU A 7 -6.09 -9.74 -23.09
CA GLU A 7 -6.88 -9.69 -24.34
C GLU A 7 -8.35 -9.34 -24.08
N TYR A 8 -8.83 -9.53 -22.85
CA TYR A 8 -10.18 -9.19 -22.40
C TYR A 8 -10.26 -7.80 -21.72
N LEU A 9 -9.16 -7.04 -21.68
CA LEU A 9 -9.16 -5.71 -21.07
C LEU A 9 -10.09 -4.76 -21.82
N GLU A 10 -11.10 -4.30 -21.13
CA GLU A 10 -12.08 -3.34 -21.63
C GLU A 10 -12.69 -2.59 -20.43
N CYS A 11 -12.86 -1.28 -20.57
CA CYS A 11 -13.50 -0.48 -19.53
C CYS A 11 -15.01 -0.47 -19.74
N SER A 12 -15.78 -0.96 -18.77
CA SER A 12 -17.24 -0.79 -18.75
C SER A 12 -17.65 0.24 -17.71
N GLU A 13 -18.70 0.99 -18.04
CA GLU A 13 -19.25 2.05 -17.20
C GLU A 13 -20.43 1.54 -16.38
N ALA A 14 -20.59 2.07 -15.16
CA ALA A 14 -21.75 1.81 -14.33
C ALA A 14 -22.93 2.70 -14.72
N ASN A 15 -24.14 2.15 -14.71
CA ASN A 15 -25.37 2.95 -14.85
C ASN A 15 -25.73 3.71 -13.56
N SER A 16 -25.14 3.34 -12.42
CA SER A 16 -25.36 3.97 -11.11
C SER A 16 -24.12 4.69 -10.61
N ILE A 17 -24.33 5.76 -9.84
CA ILE A 17 -23.27 6.60 -9.30
C ILE A 17 -22.52 5.91 -8.15
N SER A 18 -23.18 5.02 -7.41
CA SER A 18 -22.61 4.38 -6.22
C SER A 18 -22.04 3.00 -6.51
N PRO A 19 -20.85 2.67 -5.98
CA PRO A 19 -20.26 1.34 -6.10
C PRO A 19 -21.12 0.31 -5.35
N ILE A 20 -21.38 -0.83 -5.99
CA ILE A 20 -22.12 -1.94 -5.38
C ILE A 20 -21.11 -3.04 -5.02
N PRO A 21 -21.04 -3.49 -3.76
CA PRO A 21 -20.16 -4.59 -3.38
C PRO A 21 -20.60 -5.87 -4.08
N LYS A 22 -19.69 -6.45 -4.88
CA LYS A 22 -19.88 -7.72 -5.58
C LYS A 22 -19.72 -8.92 -4.66
N LEU A 23 -18.75 -8.84 -3.76
CA LEU A 23 -18.40 -9.90 -2.81
C LEU A 23 -18.53 -9.37 -1.38
N SER A 24 -18.77 -10.31 -0.46
CA SER A 24 -18.77 -10.03 0.98
C SER A 24 -19.72 -8.88 1.38
N SER A 25 -20.90 -8.77 0.75
CA SER A 25 -21.82 -7.63 0.93
C SER A 25 -22.18 -7.35 2.38
N THR A 26 -22.41 -8.40 3.19
CA THR A 26 -22.68 -8.27 4.63
C THR A 26 -21.49 -7.67 5.39
N LEU A 27 -20.28 -8.13 5.12
CA LEU A 27 -19.07 -7.58 5.73
C LEU A 27 -18.86 -6.13 5.31
N SER A 28 -19.04 -5.82 4.02
CA SER A 28 -18.95 -4.46 3.49
C SER A 28 -19.94 -3.54 4.21
N HIS A 29 -21.17 -4.01 4.47
CA HIS A 29 -22.18 -3.26 5.21
C HIS A 29 -21.78 -3.02 6.67
N TYR A 30 -21.34 -4.04 7.41
CA TYR A 30 -20.92 -3.85 8.80
C TYR A 30 -19.67 -2.98 8.94
N LEU A 31 -18.73 -3.08 8.01
CA LEU A 31 -17.57 -2.19 7.96
C LEU A 31 -17.99 -0.73 7.69
N TYR A 32 -18.96 -0.52 6.80
CA TYR A 32 -19.53 0.80 6.56
C TYR A 32 -20.16 1.36 7.83
N ASP A 33 -21.09 0.61 8.45
CA ASP A 33 -21.84 1.07 9.63
C ASP A 33 -20.92 1.43 10.80
N ILE A 34 -19.88 0.62 11.05
CA ILE A 34 -18.95 0.91 12.15
C ILE A 34 -17.98 2.05 11.84
N LYS A 35 -17.62 2.26 10.57
CA LYS A 35 -16.81 3.42 10.15
C LYS A 35 -17.59 4.73 10.25
N GLU A 36 -18.91 4.71 9.99
CA GLU A 36 -19.75 5.91 10.16
C GLU A 36 -19.75 6.41 11.60
N GLN A 37 -19.74 5.52 12.59
CA GLN A 37 -19.68 5.88 14.02
C GLN A 37 -18.41 6.67 14.40
N ILE A 38 -17.36 6.61 13.59
CA ILE A 38 -16.13 7.39 13.81
C ILE A 38 -16.32 8.87 13.50
N LYS A 39 -17.18 9.20 12.52
CA LYS A 39 -17.33 10.57 11.99
C LYS A 39 -17.80 11.56 13.05
N ASP A 40 -18.61 11.11 14.00
CA ASP A 40 -19.14 11.96 15.07
C ASP A 40 -18.09 12.28 16.16
N HIS A 41 -16.95 11.56 16.18
CA HIS A 41 -15.96 11.61 17.26
C HIS A 41 -14.50 11.66 16.77
N ILE A 42 -14.23 12.33 15.64
CA ILE A 42 -12.90 12.32 14.97
C ILE A 42 -11.74 12.72 15.90
N SER A 43 -11.91 13.74 16.74
CA SER A 43 -10.84 14.23 17.62
C SER A 43 -10.44 13.22 18.69
N GLU A 44 -11.43 12.59 19.34
CA GLU A 44 -11.21 11.54 20.32
C GLU A 44 -10.67 10.27 19.65
N TRP A 45 -11.23 9.90 18.49
CA TRP A 45 -10.75 8.78 17.69
C TRP A 45 -9.25 8.90 17.37
N ASP A 46 -8.79 10.09 16.98
CA ASP A 46 -7.39 10.35 16.65
C ASP A 46 -6.42 10.13 17.82
N LEU A 47 -6.91 10.29 19.05
CA LEU A 47 -6.17 9.97 20.26
C LEU A 47 -6.21 8.47 20.55
N TYR A 48 -7.42 7.89 20.63
CA TYR A 48 -7.61 6.50 21.08
C TYR A 48 -7.10 5.46 20.07
N LYS A 49 -7.18 5.74 18.77
CA LYS A 49 -6.62 4.85 17.73
C LYS A 49 -5.11 4.64 17.87
N LYS A 50 -4.40 5.58 18.51
CA LYS A 50 -2.96 5.42 18.80
C LYS A 50 -2.71 4.44 19.94
N TYR A 51 -3.64 4.34 20.89
CA TYR A 51 -3.57 3.36 21.99
C TYR A 51 -3.94 1.97 21.52
N THR A 52 -4.94 1.84 20.65
CA THR A 52 -5.42 0.53 20.18
C THR A 52 -4.65 -0.01 18.97
N ASN A 53 -3.88 0.83 18.27
CA ASN A 53 -2.96 0.38 17.24
C ASN A 53 -1.67 -0.18 17.87
N THR A 54 -1.58 -1.51 17.89
CA THR A 54 -0.49 -2.29 18.50
C THR A 54 0.92 -1.78 18.16
N TYR A 55 1.14 -1.36 16.92
CA TYR A 55 2.47 -1.00 16.39
C TYR A 55 2.65 0.51 16.15
N GLU A 56 1.77 1.36 16.70
CA GLU A 56 1.81 2.82 16.48
C GLU A 56 3.15 3.44 16.88
N TYR A 57 3.74 2.95 17.98
CA TYR A 57 4.92 3.54 18.59
C TYR A 57 6.26 3.12 17.97
N ILE A 58 6.25 2.29 16.92
CA ILE A 58 7.47 2.03 16.13
C ILE A 58 8.04 3.36 15.64
N HIS A 59 7.18 4.20 15.05
CA HIS A 59 7.58 5.50 14.50
C HIS A 59 7.08 6.69 15.33
N SER A 60 5.84 6.62 15.83
CA SER A 60 5.23 7.71 16.61
C SER A 60 5.85 7.79 18.01
N SER A 61 5.93 9.00 18.58
CA SER A 61 6.43 9.18 19.94
C SER A 61 5.51 8.53 20.96
N VAL A 62 6.09 7.80 21.92
CA VAL A 62 5.37 7.26 23.07
C VAL A 62 4.96 8.42 23.99
N PRO A 63 3.69 8.46 24.46
CA PRO A 63 3.23 9.46 25.41
C PRO A 63 4.17 9.56 26.61
N THR A 64 4.42 10.78 27.12
CA THR A 64 5.36 11.12 28.22
C THR A 64 6.87 10.91 27.96
N LYS A 65 7.26 10.05 27.01
CA LYS A 65 8.68 9.72 26.75
C LYS A 65 9.34 10.61 25.68
N LYS A 66 8.52 11.25 24.83
CA LYS A 66 8.96 12.08 23.68
C LYS A 66 9.91 11.38 22.69
N LYS A 67 9.92 10.04 22.69
CA LYS A 67 10.71 9.19 21.78
C LYS A 67 9.84 8.05 21.24
N SER A 68 10.12 7.62 20.02
CA SER A 68 9.56 6.38 19.46
C SER A 68 10.37 5.17 19.90
N VAL A 69 9.83 3.98 19.65
CA VAL A 69 10.55 2.72 19.91
C VAL A 69 11.71 2.56 18.94
N ALA A 70 11.50 2.70 17.62
CA ALA A 70 12.62 2.69 16.67
C ALA A 70 13.50 3.93 16.90
N LYS A 71 14.83 3.73 16.91
CA LYS A 71 15.80 4.83 16.96
C LYS A 71 15.91 5.53 15.61
N TYR A 72 15.84 4.77 14.53
CA TYR A 72 15.91 5.31 13.18
C TYR A 72 14.70 6.20 12.87
N LYS A 73 14.95 7.29 12.16
CA LYS A 73 13.95 8.30 11.79
C LYS A 73 13.88 8.40 10.27
N PRO A 74 13.07 7.54 9.63
CA PRO A 74 12.95 7.53 8.19
C PRO A 74 12.19 8.74 7.66
N LEU A 75 12.23 8.94 6.34
CA LEU A 75 11.44 9.94 5.60
C LEU A 75 9.94 9.81 5.88
N SER A 76 9.46 8.58 6.08
CA SER A 76 8.07 8.31 6.41
C SER A 76 7.88 6.95 7.09
N ARG A 77 6.70 6.73 7.65
CA ARG A 77 6.29 5.43 8.23
C ARG A 77 6.27 4.29 7.23
N SER A 78 6.16 4.58 5.93
CA SER A 78 6.13 3.55 4.89
C SER A 78 7.44 2.75 4.86
N TYR A 79 8.56 3.32 5.31
CA TYR A 79 9.82 2.61 5.52
C TYR A 79 9.63 1.28 6.27
N PHE A 80 8.98 1.30 7.44
CA PHE A 80 8.82 0.10 8.26
C PHE A 80 7.89 -0.94 7.62
N LYS A 81 6.91 -0.50 6.83
CA LYS A 81 6.06 -1.41 6.05
C LYS A 81 6.87 -2.14 4.98
N MET A 82 7.76 -1.42 4.31
CA MET A 82 8.61 -2.00 3.27
C MET A 82 9.60 -3.02 3.84
N ILE A 83 10.26 -2.70 4.98
CA ILE A 83 11.10 -3.66 5.70
C ILE A 83 10.32 -4.95 6.00
N GLU A 84 9.12 -4.81 6.59
CA GLU A 84 8.28 -5.95 6.95
C GLU A 84 7.84 -6.77 5.73
N LEU A 85 7.44 -6.12 4.64
CA LEU A 85 7.00 -6.80 3.41
C LEU A 85 8.13 -7.56 2.74
N ILE A 86 9.34 -6.99 2.67
CA ILE A 86 10.51 -7.65 2.08
C ILE A 86 10.84 -8.93 2.84
N GLU A 87 10.90 -8.86 4.18
CA GLU A 87 11.26 -10.01 4.99
C GLU A 87 10.15 -11.06 5.04
N LEU A 88 8.89 -10.66 5.26
CA LEU A 88 7.74 -11.56 5.37
C LEU A 88 7.57 -12.43 4.13
N LEU A 89 7.83 -11.86 2.95
CA LEU A 89 7.62 -12.53 1.68
C LEU A 89 8.94 -12.85 0.97
N HIS A 90 10.11 -12.67 1.58
CA HIS A 90 11.41 -12.93 0.95
C HIS A 90 11.52 -12.28 -0.44
N LEU A 91 11.33 -10.95 -0.49
CA LEU A 91 11.27 -10.17 -1.74
C LEU A 91 12.64 -9.67 -2.21
N GLU A 92 13.72 -10.05 -1.52
CA GLU A 92 15.07 -9.64 -1.88
C GLU A 92 15.42 -10.09 -3.31
N PRO A 93 15.72 -9.15 -4.23
CA PRO A 93 16.11 -9.53 -5.58
C PRO A 93 17.40 -10.35 -5.56
N HIS A 94 17.47 -11.37 -6.42
CA HIS A 94 18.63 -12.26 -6.52
C HIS A 94 19.77 -11.63 -7.33
N GLU A 95 19.49 -10.58 -8.08
CA GLU A 95 20.45 -9.90 -8.92
C GLU A 95 21.48 -9.14 -8.09
N LYS A 96 22.73 -9.13 -8.55
CA LYS A 96 23.82 -8.39 -7.91
C LYS A 96 23.55 -6.89 -7.90
N VAL A 97 23.05 -6.37 -9.03
CA VAL A 97 22.66 -4.98 -9.23
C VAL A 97 21.23 -4.95 -9.72
N ILE A 98 20.39 -4.10 -9.12
CA ILE A 98 18.99 -3.97 -9.51
C ILE A 98 18.66 -2.58 -10.03
N ARG A 99 17.55 -2.52 -10.75
CA ARG A 99 16.82 -1.28 -11.02
C ARG A 99 15.44 -1.39 -10.41
N SER A 100 15.02 -0.37 -9.67
CA SER A 100 13.67 -0.31 -9.11
C SER A 100 12.93 0.96 -9.50
N PHE A 101 11.59 0.88 -9.51
CA PHE A 101 10.73 2.01 -9.80
C PHE A 101 9.63 2.16 -8.74
N HIS A 102 9.44 3.37 -8.25
CA HIS A 102 8.60 3.68 -7.09
C HIS A 102 7.54 4.72 -7.48
N LEU A 103 6.29 4.26 -7.57
CA LEU A 103 5.16 4.99 -8.14
C LEU A 103 4.30 5.65 -7.05
N ALA A 104 4.15 6.98 -7.13
CA ALA A 104 3.36 7.80 -6.21
C ALA A 104 3.79 7.66 -4.73
N GLU A 105 5.10 7.53 -4.47
CA GLU A 105 5.63 7.23 -3.14
C GLU A 105 6.31 8.41 -2.44
N GLY A 106 6.06 9.66 -2.85
CA GLY A 106 6.58 10.83 -2.13
C GLY A 106 6.24 10.74 -0.63
N PRO A 107 7.20 10.92 0.30
CA PRO A 107 8.57 11.40 0.14
C PRO A 107 9.64 10.32 -0.12
N GLY A 108 9.30 9.03 -0.24
CA GLY A 108 10.23 7.97 -0.62
C GLY A 108 10.60 6.95 0.45
N GLY A 109 9.75 6.75 1.47
CA GLY A 109 10.07 5.81 2.56
C GLY A 109 10.31 4.36 2.10
N PHE A 110 9.64 3.91 1.04
CA PHE A 110 9.89 2.59 0.42
C PHE A 110 11.24 2.53 -0.31
N ILE A 111 11.63 3.62 -0.99
CA ILE A 111 12.96 3.75 -1.62
C ILE A 111 14.05 3.68 -0.55
N GLU A 112 13.89 4.44 0.52
CA GLU A 112 14.81 4.48 1.66
C GLU A 112 14.99 3.09 2.29
N ALA A 113 13.90 2.35 2.52
CA ALA A 113 13.94 0.99 3.05
C ALA A 113 14.66 0.01 2.11
N LEU A 114 14.34 0.06 0.81
CA LEU A 114 14.98 -0.83 -0.17
C LEU A 114 16.48 -0.53 -0.30
N ALA A 115 16.85 0.75 -0.37
CA ALA A 115 18.25 1.18 -0.42
C ALA A 115 19.02 0.77 0.84
N TYR A 116 18.40 0.85 2.02
CA TYR A 116 18.97 0.40 3.28
C TYR A 116 19.23 -1.11 3.29
N ILE A 117 18.23 -1.93 2.91
CA ILE A 117 18.36 -3.40 2.88
C ILE A 117 19.41 -3.85 1.87
N ARG A 118 19.38 -3.26 0.67
CA ARG A 118 20.28 -3.63 -0.42
C ARG A 118 21.71 -3.16 -0.18
N ASN A 119 21.88 -1.98 0.43
CA ASN A 119 23.17 -1.34 0.69
C ASN A 119 24.15 -1.42 -0.49
N CYS A 120 23.66 -1.20 -1.70
CA CYS A 120 24.40 -1.36 -2.94
C CYS A 120 24.39 -0.03 -3.71
N LYS A 121 25.57 0.59 -3.89
CA LYS A 121 25.70 1.89 -4.57
C LYS A 121 25.55 1.79 -6.10
N GLU A 122 25.63 0.58 -6.66
CA GLU A 122 25.43 0.32 -8.09
C GLU A 122 23.95 0.16 -8.48
N ASP A 123 23.09 -0.18 -7.51
CA ASP A 123 21.64 -0.25 -7.71
C ASP A 123 21.11 1.12 -8.16
N LYS A 124 20.04 1.15 -8.96
CA LYS A 124 19.39 2.40 -9.39
C LYS A 124 17.94 2.43 -8.95
N TYR A 125 17.57 3.42 -8.14
CA TYR A 125 16.22 3.58 -7.63
C TYR A 125 15.56 4.78 -8.29
N TYR A 126 14.44 4.60 -8.98
CA TYR A 126 13.70 5.68 -9.64
C TYR A 126 12.40 5.97 -8.88
N GLY A 127 12.17 7.22 -8.49
CA GLY A 127 10.94 7.66 -7.84
C GLY A 127 10.14 8.62 -8.72
N MET A 128 8.87 8.34 -8.94
CA MET A 128 7.94 9.22 -9.66
C MET A 128 6.72 9.50 -8.80
N THR A 129 6.48 10.76 -8.45
CA THR A 129 5.31 11.21 -7.69
C THR A 129 4.88 12.57 -8.23
N LEU A 130 3.63 12.96 -7.96
CA LEU A 130 3.15 14.30 -8.31
C LEU A 130 4.09 15.36 -7.71
N LEU A 131 4.58 16.25 -8.57
CA LEU A 131 5.33 17.42 -8.15
C LEU A 131 4.33 18.50 -7.75
N ASP A 132 4.45 18.95 -6.50
CA ASP A 132 3.64 20.03 -5.99
C ASP A 132 4.16 21.39 -6.50
N ASP A 133 3.49 21.95 -7.49
CA ASP A 133 3.74 23.32 -7.99
C ASP A 133 3.03 24.40 -7.15
N LYS A 134 2.21 24.03 -6.15
CA LYS A 134 1.25 24.93 -5.48
C LYS A 134 1.48 25.15 -3.98
N ASN A 135 2.57 24.63 -3.40
CA ASN A 135 2.85 24.70 -1.95
C ASN A 135 1.73 24.10 -1.09
N ASP A 136 1.08 23.03 -1.56
CA ASP A 136 0.15 22.26 -0.73
C ASP A 136 0.92 21.20 0.07
N ASP A 137 0.99 21.39 1.39
CA ASP A 137 1.67 20.45 2.29
C ASP A 137 0.94 19.10 2.44
N MET A 138 -0.30 19.01 1.96
CA MET A 138 -1.09 17.77 1.98
C MET A 138 -0.73 16.82 0.83
N ILE A 139 -0.09 17.31 -0.23
CA ILE A 139 0.33 16.47 -1.37
C ILE A 139 1.72 15.89 -1.06
N PRO A 140 1.85 14.55 -0.93
CA PRO A 140 3.13 13.93 -0.65
C PRO A 140 4.10 14.11 -1.83
N ALA A 141 5.16 14.89 -1.59
CA ALA A 141 6.20 15.22 -2.57
C ALA A 141 7.62 14.99 -2.00
N TRP A 142 8.64 15.23 -2.81
CA TRP A 142 10.07 15.06 -2.44
C TRP A 142 10.63 16.12 -1.48
N LYS A 143 9.78 17.02 -0.96
CA LYS A 143 10.19 18.17 -0.11
C LYS A 143 11.02 17.76 1.12
N LYS A 144 10.77 16.57 1.68
CA LYS A 144 11.45 16.06 2.88
C LYS A 144 12.69 15.20 2.57
N SER A 145 13.05 15.06 1.30
CA SER A 145 13.97 14.01 0.84
C SER A 145 15.36 14.54 0.48
N ASN A 146 15.62 15.85 0.56
CA ASN A 146 16.88 16.46 0.11
C ASN A 146 18.13 15.77 0.70
N HIS A 147 18.19 15.64 2.03
CA HIS A 147 19.32 15.00 2.69
C HIS A 147 19.49 13.54 2.26
N PHE A 148 18.39 12.78 2.18
CA PHE A 148 18.40 11.40 1.71
C PHE A 148 18.90 11.26 0.27
N LEU A 149 18.47 12.15 -0.63
CA LEU A 149 18.89 12.18 -2.03
C LEU A 149 20.37 12.57 -2.18
N ASP A 150 20.88 13.44 -1.30
CA ASP A 150 22.30 13.79 -1.29
C ASP A 150 23.20 12.65 -0.85
N GLU A 151 22.78 11.87 0.15
CA GLU A 151 23.52 10.68 0.63
C GLU A 151 23.38 9.47 -0.31
N ASN A 152 22.32 9.43 -1.12
CA ASN A 152 22.00 8.34 -2.03
C ASN A 152 21.92 8.83 -3.48
N ARG A 153 23.09 9.13 -4.05
CA ARG A 153 23.27 9.59 -5.45
C ARG A 153 22.75 8.64 -6.52
N ASN A 154 22.41 7.40 -6.15
CA ASN A 154 21.82 6.39 -7.00
C ASN A 154 20.28 6.34 -6.92
N VAL A 155 19.67 7.30 -6.23
CA VAL A 155 18.23 7.59 -6.26
C VAL A 155 17.95 8.73 -7.24
N TYR A 156 17.05 8.50 -8.19
CA TYR A 156 16.70 9.43 -9.26
C TYR A 156 15.23 9.80 -9.19
N ILE A 157 14.93 11.10 -9.30
CA ILE A 157 13.54 11.57 -9.42
C ILE A 157 13.15 11.60 -10.91
N GLU A 158 12.10 10.87 -11.25
CA GLU A 158 11.50 10.84 -12.58
C GLU A 158 10.23 11.70 -12.60
N THR A 159 10.11 12.52 -13.64
CA THR A 159 9.03 13.50 -13.79
C THR A 159 8.10 13.19 -14.95
N GLY A 160 8.45 12.19 -15.78
CA GLY A 160 7.70 11.84 -16.98
C GLY A 160 7.92 12.83 -18.13
N ALA A 161 7.20 12.62 -19.23
CA ALA A 161 7.27 13.47 -20.42
C ALA A 161 6.69 14.87 -20.17
N ASP A 162 5.60 14.95 -19.38
CA ASP A 162 4.96 16.23 -19.05
C ASP A 162 5.62 16.97 -17.88
N LYS A 163 6.65 16.37 -17.28
CA LYS A 163 7.43 16.90 -16.15
C LYS A 163 6.63 17.08 -14.84
N THR A 164 5.43 16.51 -14.73
CA THR A 164 4.59 16.66 -13.52
C THR A 164 4.68 15.49 -12.55
N GLY A 165 5.20 14.34 -12.99
CA GLY A 165 5.15 13.10 -12.21
C GLY A 165 3.74 12.48 -12.13
N ASN A 166 2.76 12.99 -12.89
CA ASN A 166 1.38 12.51 -12.87
C ASN A 166 1.25 11.13 -13.50
N LEU A 167 0.81 10.14 -12.70
CA LEU A 167 0.53 8.79 -13.19
C LEU A 167 -0.76 8.69 -14.00
N LEU A 168 -1.67 9.66 -13.90
CA LEU A 168 -2.91 9.73 -14.69
C LEU A 168 -2.71 10.38 -16.07
N SER A 169 -1.50 10.26 -16.64
CA SER A 169 -1.11 10.84 -17.93
C SER A 169 -0.69 9.74 -18.91
N LEU A 170 -1.36 9.67 -20.06
CA LEU A 170 -1.02 8.72 -21.14
C LEU A 170 0.38 8.94 -21.69
N GLU A 171 0.78 10.20 -21.82
CA GLU A 171 2.12 10.56 -22.33
C GLU A 171 3.20 10.11 -21.35
N ASN A 172 2.96 10.23 -20.04
CA ASN A 172 3.88 9.71 -19.03
C ASN A 172 3.96 8.17 -19.05
N LEU A 173 2.83 7.47 -19.23
CA LEU A 173 2.85 6.01 -19.38
C LEU A 173 3.69 5.60 -20.60
N LYS A 174 3.46 6.24 -21.74
CA LYS A 174 4.17 5.97 -22.99
C LYS A 174 5.67 6.23 -22.83
N TYR A 175 6.04 7.37 -22.27
CA TYR A 175 7.42 7.74 -21.98
C TYR A 175 8.11 6.72 -21.07
N CYS A 176 7.49 6.37 -19.93
CA CYS A 176 8.07 5.43 -18.99
C CYS A 176 8.22 4.03 -19.60
N ARG A 177 7.27 3.59 -20.44
CA ARG A 177 7.42 2.36 -21.21
C ARG A 177 8.62 2.42 -22.14
N GLU A 178 8.78 3.49 -22.91
CA GLU A 178 9.87 3.62 -23.90
C GLU A 178 11.25 3.68 -23.22
N LYS A 179 11.34 4.37 -22.08
CA LYS A 179 12.60 4.57 -21.34
C LYS A 179 12.98 3.40 -20.43
N TYR A 180 11.99 2.76 -19.81
CA TYR A 180 12.20 1.77 -18.73
C TYR A 180 11.58 0.39 -19.02
N GLY A 181 11.02 0.18 -20.20
CA GLY A 181 10.34 -1.05 -20.59
C GLY A 181 11.17 -2.31 -20.30
N SER A 182 10.54 -3.30 -19.67
CA SER A 182 11.15 -4.60 -19.32
C SER A 182 12.47 -4.54 -18.54
N SER A 183 12.72 -3.46 -17.79
CA SER A 183 14.05 -3.24 -17.18
C SER A 183 14.06 -3.12 -15.65
N MET A 184 12.89 -3.10 -15.01
CA MET A 184 12.78 -2.93 -13.56
C MET A 184 12.65 -4.29 -12.86
N ASN A 185 13.60 -4.63 -11.99
CA ASN A 185 13.57 -5.85 -11.18
C ASN A 185 12.51 -5.74 -10.08
N PHE A 186 12.34 -4.53 -9.55
CA PHE A 186 11.45 -4.27 -8.43
C PHE A 186 10.60 -3.03 -8.71
N ILE A 187 9.29 -3.13 -8.56
CA ILE A 187 8.40 -1.97 -8.67
C ILE A 187 7.55 -1.89 -7.41
N THR A 188 7.37 -0.69 -6.88
CA THR A 188 6.41 -0.45 -5.79
C THR A 188 5.49 0.71 -6.12
N ALA A 189 4.31 0.67 -5.51
CA ALA A 189 3.24 1.62 -5.71
C ALA A 189 2.49 1.82 -4.38
N ASP A 190 2.80 2.90 -3.66
CA ASP A 190 2.19 3.26 -2.36
C ASP A 190 1.26 4.49 -2.48
N GLY A 191 0.80 4.80 -3.70
CA GLY A 191 -0.07 5.94 -3.99
C GLY A 191 -1.42 5.88 -3.27
N GLY A 192 -1.84 7.03 -2.75
CA GLY A 192 -3.15 7.22 -2.12
C GLY A 192 -3.55 8.70 -2.10
N PHE A 193 -4.84 9.00 -2.15
CA PHE A 193 -5.37 10.34 -1.87
C PHE A 193 -5.73 10.45 -0.39
N ASP A 194 -5.85 11.67 0.14
CA ASP A 194 -6.44 11.86 1.48
C ASP A 194 -7.96 11.65 1.38
N PHE A 195 -8.45 10.65 2.12
CA PHE A 195 -9.86 10.26 2.16
C PHE A 195 -10.48 10.52 3.53
N SER A 196 -9.88 11.39 4.34
CA SER A 196 -10.34 11.72 5.69
C SER A 196 -11.83 12.07 5.78
N MET A 197 -12.48 12.49 4.69
CA MET A 197 -13.91 12.80 4.63
C MET A 197 -14.79 11.76 3.90
N ASP A 198 -14.22 10.82 3.15
CA ASP A 198 -14.98 9.81 2.39
C ASP A 198 -14.25 8.48 2.28
N PHE A 199 -14.18 7.76 3.40
CA PHE A 199 -13.63 6.40 3.45
C PHE A 199 -14.44 5.39 2.62
N ASN A 200 -15.71 5.68 2.34
CA ASN A 200 -16.65 4.72 1.76
C ASN A 200 -16.52 4.63 0.25
N ASN A 201 -16.24 5.76 -0.42
CA ASN A 201 -15.94 5.77 -1.86
C ASN A 201 -14.43 5.65 -2.14
N GLN A 202 -13.61 5.32 -1.13
CA GLN A 202 -12.16 5.21 -1.29
C GLN A 202 -11.79 4.23 -2.41
N GLU A 203 -12.42 3.05 -2.47
CA GLU A 203 -12.16 2.05 -3.52
C GLU A 203 -12.40 2.64 -4.91
N GLN A 204 -13.53 3.32 -5.12
CA GLN A 204 -13.91 3.89 -6.41
C GLN A 204 -13.07 5.11 -6.81
N ASN A 205 -12.79 5.99 -5.85
CA ASN A 205 -11.96 7.18 -6.07
C ASN A 205 -10.50 6.80 -6.37
N MET A 206 -10.06 5.65 -5.85
CA MET A 206 -8.71 5.11 -6.02
C MET A 206 -8.57 4.27 -7.28
N THR A 207 -9.66 3.76 -7.87
CA THR A 207 -9.69 2.93 -9.09
C THR A 207 -8.75 3.45 -10.18
N ARG A 208 -8.85 4.73 -10.55
CA ARG A 208 -8.02 5.30 -11.63
C ARG A 208 -6.53 5.25 -11.30
N LEU A 209 -6.17 5.59 -10.07
CA LEU A 209 -4.77 5.59 -9.62
C LEU A 209 -4.23 4.17 -9.44
N LEU A 210 -5.01 3.22 -8.94
CA LEU A 210 -4.62 1.80 -8.87
C LEU A 210 -4.37 1.24 -10.27
N PHE A 211 -5.31 1.47 -11.20
CA PHE A 211 -5.14 1.00 -12.56
C PHE A 211 -3.92 1.64 -13.22
N ALA A 212 -3.70 2.94 -13.04
CA ALA A 212 -2.49 3.62 -13.52
C ALA A 212 -1.22 2.96 -12.97
N GLN A 213 -1.11 2.75 -11.66
CA GLN A 213 0.05 2.09 -11.04
C GLN A 213 0.27 0.67 -11.60
N ILE A 214 -0.80 -0.08 -11.84
CA ILE A 214 -0.74 -1.39 -12.50
C ILE A 214 -0.20 -1.24 -13.94
N CYS A 215 -0.78 -0.36 -14.75
CA CYS A 215 -0.37 -0.12 -16.14
C CYS A 215 1.13 0.24 -16.25
N PHE A 216 1.60 1.17 -15.40
CA PHE A 216 2.99 1.56 -15.32
C PHE A 216 3.88 0.37 -14.92
N SER A 217 3.49 -0.40 -13.88
CA SER A 217 4.26 -1.57 -13.46
C SER A 217 4.40 -2.59 -14.59
N LEU A 218 3.30 -3.01 -15.22
CA LEU A 218 3.31 -4.05 -16.24
C LEU A 218 4.13 -3.63 -17.47
N CYS A 219 4.14 -2.34 -17.81
CA CYS A 219 4.92 -1.85 -18.95
C CYS A 219 6.43 -1.78 -18.68
N MET A 220 6.86 -1.60 -17.42
CA MET A 220 8.28 -1.44 -17.05
C MET A 220 8.92 -2.68 -16.42
N GLN A 221 8.11 -3.61 -15.90
CA GLN A 221 8.58 -4.77 -15.15
C GLN A 221 9.43 -5.71 -16.03
N SER A 222 10.63 -6.05 -15.55
CA SER A 222 11.47 -7.09 -16.13
C SER A 222 10.95 -8.50 -15.81
N VAL A 223 11.29 -9.48 -16.64
CA VAL A 223 10.97 -10.89 -16.39
C VAL A 223 11.48 -11.33 -15.01
N ASN A 224 10.68 -12.15 -14.32
CA ASN A 224 10.89 -12.57 -12.94
C ASN A 224 10.84 -11.45 -11.87
N GLY A 225 10.60 -10.19 -12.26
CA GLY A 225 10.53 -9.08 -11.34
C GLY A 225 9.38 -9.16 -10.33
N CYS A 226 9.47 -8.31 -9.30
CA CYS A 226 8.51 -8.19 -8.21
C CYS A 226 7.79 -6.84 -8.26
N PHE A 227 6.50 -6.86 -7.93
CA PHE A 227 5.66 -5.67 -7.83
C PHE A 227 4.89 -5.65 -6.50
N ILE A 228 4.93 -4.52 -5.79
CA ILE A 228 4.11 -4.27 -4.58
C ILE A 228 3.14 -3.14 -4.87
N LEU A 229 1.85 -3.37 -4.67
CA LEU A 229 0.80 -2.38 -4.86
C LEU A 229 -0.01 -2.22 -3.58
N LYS A 230 -0.08 -1.00 -3.06
CA LYS A 230 -1.05 -0.63 -2.04
C LYS A 230 -2.46 -0.68 -2.61
N ILE A 231 -3.35 -1.33 -1.88
CA ILE A 231 -4.78 -1.41 -2.15
C ILE A 231 -5.57 -1.09 -0.87
N PHE A 232 -6.88 -1.02 -1.01
CA PHE A 232 -7.79 -0.79 0.11
C PHE A 232 -8.75 -1.97 0.28
N ASP A 233 -10.05 -1.69 0.36
CA ASP A 233 -11.09 -2.72 0.34
C ASP A 233 -11.12 -3.45 -1.02
N CYS A 234 -11.64 -4.68 -1.03
CA CYS A 234 -11.69 -5.57 -2.19
C CYS A 234 -13.11 -6.11 -2.39
N PHE A 235 -14.08 -5.21 -2.48
CA PHE A 235 -15.50 -5.58 -2.60
C PHE A 235 -16.06 -5.36 -4.01
N THR A 236 -15.49 -4.45 -4.79
CA THR A 236 -16.03 -4.11 -6.13
C THR A 236 -15.51 -5.03 -7.22
N GLU A 237 -16.28 -5.14 -8.31
CA GLU A 237 -15.84 -5.90 -9.48
C GLU A 237 -14.57 -5.32 -10.11
N THR A 238 -14.40 -4.00 -10.09
CA THR A 238 -13.21 -3.33 -10.61
C THR A 238 -11.93 -3.79 -9.91
N THR A 239 -11.93 -3.86 -8.57
CA THR A 239 -10.75 -4.36 -7.81
C THR A 239 -10.52 -5.84 -8.07
N LEU A 240 -11.58 -6.65 -8.19
CA LEU A 240 -11.45 -8.07 -8.54
C LEU A 240 -10.83 -8.28 -9.92
N ASP A 241 -11.24 -7.47 -10.91
CA ASP A 241 -10.67 -7.50 -12.25
C ASP A 241 -9.17 -7.15 -12.23
N MET A 242 -8.76 -6.16 -11.43
CA MET A 242 -7.35 -5.80 -11.25
C MET A 242 -6.53 -6.94 -10.60
N LEU A 243 -7.06 -7.58 -9.55
CA LEU A 243 -6.39 -8.69 -8.88
C LEU A 243 -6.29 -9.93 -9.79
N ALA A 244 -7.33 -10.20 -10.59
CA ALA A 244 -7.32 -11.26 -11.59
C ALA A 244 -6.30 -10.97 -12.69
N LEU A 245 -6.23 -9.71 -13.16
CA LEU A 245 -5.21 -9.24 -14.11
C LEU A 245 -3.82 -9.50 -13.55
N LEU A 246 -3.48 -8.99 -12.37
CA LEU A 246 -2.17 -9.23 -11.74
C LEU A 246 -1.87 -10.74 -11.60
N SER A 247 -2.85 -11.55 -11.21
CA SER A 247 -2.68 -13.01 -11.10
C SER A 247 -2.39 -13.71 -12.42
N SER A 248 -2.70 -13.09 -13.57
CA SER A 248 -2.33 -13.59 -14.90
C SER A 248 -0.93 -13.16 -15.36
N PHE A 249 -0.35 -12.12 -14.75
CA PHE A 249 0.95 -11.55 -15.13
C PHE A 249 2.13 -12.02 -14.28
N TYR A 250 1.87 -12.63 -13.11
CA TYR A 250 2.90 -13.03 -12.16
C TYR A 250 2.76 -14.50 -11.75
N LYS A 251 3.87 -15.16 -11.41
CA LYS A 251 3.89 -16.56 -10.93
C LYS A 251 3.12 -16.73 -9.63
N LYS A 252 3.26 -15.77 -8.70
CA LYS A 252 2.61 -15.80 -7.39
C LYS A 252 2.10 -14.40 -7.05
N VAL A 253 0.89 -14.32 -6.50
CA VAL A 253 0.29 -13.08 -6.02
C VAL A 253 -0.23 -13.32 -4.60
N TYR A 254 0.10 -12.42 -3.69
CA TYR A 254 -0.30 -12.44 -2.29
C TYR A 254 -1.05 -11.16 -1.97
N ILE A 255 -1.97 -11.22 -1.00
CA ILE A 255 -2.53 -10.04 -0.38
C ILE A 255 -2.17 -10.10 1.10
N THR A 256 -1.58 -9.02 1.63
CA THR A 256 -1.09 -8.96 3.00
C THR A 256 -1.26 -7.58 3.60
N LYS A 257 -1.37 -7.51 4.92
CA LYS A 257 -1.36 -6.27 5.69
C LYS A 257 -0.20 -6.35 6.69
N PRO A 258 0.89 -5.58 6.49
CA PRO A 258 1.98 -5.56 7.46
C PRO A 258 1.47 -5.00 8.80
N ASN A 259 2.02 -5.49 9.90
CA ASN A 259 1.72 -5.04 11.26
C ASN A 259 1.91 -3.53 11.46
N THR A 260 2.86 -2.96 10.72
CA THR A 260 3.14 -1.53 10.66
C THR A 260 2.09 -0.69 9.90
N SER A 261 1.13 -1.32 9.23
CA SER A 261 -0.09 -0.68 8.71
C SER A 261 -1.21 -0.75 9.77
N ARG A 262 -1.87 0.39 10.03
CA ARG A 262 -2.85 0.50 11.12
C ARG A 262 -4.00 -0.50 10.93
N SER A 263 -4.31 -1.26 11.97
CA SER A 263 -5.37 -2.28 11.98
C SER A 263 -6.76 -1.77 11.61
N ALA A 264 -7.12 -0.56 12.04
CA ALA A 264 -8.44 0.02 11.78
C ALA A 264 -8.66 0.51 10.33
N ASN A 265 -7.60 0.65 9.51
CA ASN A 265 -7.73 1.15 8.15
C ASN A 265 -7.84 0.00 7.13
N SER A 266 -8.37 0.33 5.96
CA SER A 266 -8.50 -0.63 4.87
C SER A 266 -7.22 -0.82 4.06
N GLU A 267 -6.12 -0.12 4.39
CA GLU A 267 -4.85 -0.19 3.65
C GLU A 267 -4.23 -1.59 3.76
N LYS A 268 -3.91 -2.18 2.61
CA LYS A 268 -3.32 -3.51 2.46
C LYS A 268 -2.39 -3.48 1.22
N TYR A 269 -1.67 -4.57 0.98
CA TYR A 269 -0.70 -4.66 -0.12
C TYR A 269 -0.88 -5.94 -0.92
N VAL A 270 -0.99 -5.80 -2.23
CA VAL A 270 -0.83 -6.90 -3.19
C VAL A 270 0.65 -7.04 -3.48
N VAL A 271 1.19 -8.24 -3.34
CA VAL A 271 2.59 -8.56 -3.60
C VAL A 271 2.67 -9.62 -4.70
N CYS A 272 3.19 -9.20 -5.84
CA CYS A 272 3.30 -9.95 -7.07
C CYS A 272 4.74 -10.38 -7.30
N LYS A 273 4.99 -11.68 -7.50
CA LYS A 273 6.33 -12.24 -7.69
C LYS A 273 6.46 -12.98 -9.01
N GLY A 274 7.58 -12.77 -9.68
CA GLY A 274 7.95 -13.55 -10.84
C GLY A 274 7.14 -13.14 -12.06
N PHE A 275 7.32 -11.91 -12.54
CA PHE A 275 6.68 -11.43 -13.77
C PHE A 275 6.93 -12.37 -14.96
N LEU A 276 5.89 -12.66 -15.73
CA LEU A 276 5.89 -13.76 -16.70
C LEU A 276 6.36 -13.36 -18.11
N TYR A 277 6.34 -12.07 -18.45
CA TYR A 277 6.58 -11.61 -19.82
C TYR A 277 7.99 -11.02 -19.98
N ASN A 278 8.64 -11.33 -21.10
CA ASN A 278 9.95 -10.77 -21.46
C ASN A 278 9.86 -9.36 -22.07
N GLY A 279 8.68 -8.98 -22.54
CA GLY A 279 8.44 -7.77 -23.31
C GLY A 279 7.02 -7.26 -23.07
N ASN A 280 6.81 -5.96 -23.31
CA ASN A 280 5.50 -5.33 -23.13
C ASN A 280 4.67 -5.21 -24.43
N THR A 281 5.25 -5.56 -25.59
CA THR A 281 4.62 -5.34 -26.90
C THR A 281 3.29 -6.07 -27.08
N SER A 282 3.14 -7.30 -26.53
CA SER A 282 1.94 -8.12 -26.74
C SER A 282 0.70 -7.59 -26.02
N PHE A 283 0.87 -7.00 -24.83
CA PHE A 283 -0.23 -6.55 -23.98
C PHE A 283 -0.37 -5.02 -23.94
N TYR A 284 0.67 -4.26 -24.31
CA TYR A 284 0.64 -2.80 -24.27
C TYR A 284 -0.52 -2.18 -25.06
N PRO A 285 -0.88 -2.64 -26.28
CA PRO A 285 -2.02 -2.05 -27.01
C PRO A 285 -3.34 -2.13 -26.22
N PHE A 286 -3.57 -3.24 -25.50
CA PHE A 286 -4.75 -3.44 -24.66
C PHE A 286 -4.71 -2.55 -23.42
N ILE A 287 -3.56 -2.52 -22.73
CA ILE A 287 -3.34 -1.63 -21.58
C ILE A 287 -3.56 -0.17 -21.98
N TYR A 288 -2.95 0.28 -23.07
CA TYR A 288 -3.03 1.66 -23.53
C TYR A 288 -4.47 2.06 -23.89
N LYS A 289 -5.18 1.22 -24.66
CA LYS A 289 -6.57 1.45 -25.02
C LYS A 289 -7.46 1.56 -23.78
N THR A 290 -7.36 0.60 -22.86
CA THR A 290 -8.19 0.57 -21.65
C THR A 290 -7.84 1.71 -20.71
N PHE A 291 -6.55 2.04 -20.57
CA PHE A 291 -6.12 3.16 -19.74
C PHE A 291 -6.63 4.51 -20.27
N LYS A 292 -6.60 4.71 -21.60
CA LYS A 292 -7.20 5.89 -22.24
C LYS A 292 -8.69 6.03 -21.92
N ASN A 293 -9.43 4.92 -21.86
CA ASN A 293 -10.85 4.93 -21.50
C ASN A 293 -11.05 5.21 -20.01
N VAL A 294 -10.28 4.59 -19.13
CA VAL A 294 -10.29 4.81 -17.67
C VAL A 294 -10.03 6.28 -17.29
N LEU A 295 -9.20 6.97 -18.09
CA LEU A 295 -8.87 8.38 -17.88
C LEU A 295 -9.95 9.36 -18.38
N GLN A 296 -11.01 8.89 -19.04
CA GLN A 296 -12.10 9.79 -19.40
C GLN A 296 -12.72 10.42 -18.14
N PRO A 297 -13.00 11.74 -18.15
CA PRO A 297 -13.65 12.40 -17.04
C PRO A 297 -15.10 11.92 -16.89
N ASN A 298 -15.65 12.02 -15.68
CA ASN A 298 -17.06 11.78 -15.37
C ASN A 298 -17.61 10.37 -15.62
N ILE A 299 -16.77 9.38 -15.96
CA ILE A 299 -17.19 7.98 -15.99
C ILE A 299 -17.01 7.31 -14.61
N VAL A 300 -17.94 6.42 -14.27
CA VAL A 300 -17.85 5.52 -13.10
C VAL A 300 -17.48 4.15 -13.63
N ILE A 301 -16.26 3.69 -13.32
CA ILE A 301 -15.74 2.42 -13.83
C ILE A 301 -16.35 1.27 -13.03
N GLN A 302 -17.03 0.35 -13.71
CA GLN A 302 -17.62 -0.85 -13.09
C GLN A 302 -16.77 -2.10 -13.26
N ARG A 303 -16.22 -2.31 -14.47
CA ARG A 303 -15.36 -3.45 -14.83
C ARG A 303 -14.19 -3.01 -15.67
N LEU A 304 -13.11 -3.77 -15.56
CA LEU A 304 -11.95 -3.74 -16.46
C LEU A 304 -11.81 -5.03 -17.28
N LEU A 305 -12.59 -6.07 -16.94
CA LEU A 305 -12.68 -7.34 -17.67
C LEU A 305 -14.15 -7.77 -17.86
N PRO A 306 -15.02 -6.96 -18.47
CA PRO A 306 -16.47 -7.20 -18.52
C PRO A 306 -16.84 -8.51 -19.22
N GLN A 307 -16.06 -8.93 -20.22
CA GLN A 307 -16.29 -10.16 -20.99
C GLN A 307 -15.69 -11.41 -20.32
N TYR A 308 -14.95 -11.24 -19.22
CA TYR A 308 -14.29 -12.34 -18.54
C TYR A 308 -15.06 -12.75 -17.27
N PRO A 309 -15.57 -13.99 -17.20
CA PRO A 309 -16.13 -14.52 -15.98
C PRO A 309 -15.00 -14.92 -15.02
N ILE A 310 -14.79 -14.12 -13.97
CA ILE A 310 -13.80 -14.46 -12.94
C ILE A 310 -14.13 -15.84 -12.34
N PRO A 311 -13.16 -16.77 -12.29
CA PRO A 311 -13.41 -18.12 -11.80
C PRO A 311 -13.90 -18.13 -10.37
N TYR A 312 -14.85 -19.02 -10.06
CA TYR A 312 -15.42 -19.14 -8.73
C TYR A 312 -14.36 -19.38 -7.64
N TYR A 313 -13.38 -20.24 -7.90
CA TYR A 313 -12.28 -20.48 -6.95
C TYR A 313 -11.51 -19.21 -6.58
N PHE A 314 -11.29 -18.30 -7.55
CA PHE A 314 -10.64 -17.02 -7.29
C PHE A 314 -11.52 -16.15 -6.38
N LEU A 315 -12.81 -16.06 -6.69
CA LEU A 315 -13.78 -15.30 -5.88
C LEU A 315 -13.83 -15.81 -4.44
N THR A 316 -13.92 -17.12 -4.24
CA THR A 316 -13.92 -17.75 -2.90
C THR A 316 -12.66 -17.39 -2.12
N LYS A 317 -11.47 -17.36 -2.76
CA LYS A 317 -10.23 -16.95 -2.09
C LYS A 317 -10.23 -15.49 -1.69
N ILE A 318 -10.84 -14.60 -2.46
CA ILE A 318 -11.01 -13.21 -2.05
C ILE A 318 -12.04 -13.09 -0.92
N GLU A 319 -13.13 -13.87 -0.93
CA GLU A 319 -14.12 -13.87 0.16
C GLU A 319 -13.55 -14.38 1.49
N GLU A 320 -12.78 -15.47 1.47
CA GLU A 320 -12.06 -15.99 2.64
C GLU A 320 -11.13 -14.91 3.22
N TYR A 321 -10.34 -14.28 2.35
CA TYR A 321 -9.44 -13.20 2.71
C TYR A 321 -10.18 -11.99 3.31
N ASN A 322 -11.26 -11.54 2.65
CA ASN A 322 -12.07 -10.41 3.11
C ASN A 322 -12.63 -10.69 4.50
N SER A 323 -13.11 -11.91 4.73
CA SER A 323 -13.66 -12.32 6.03
C SER A 323 -12.63 -12.19 7.16
N ILE A 324 -11.39 -12.61 6.93
CA ILE A 324 -10.32 -12.54 7.94
C ILE A 324 -9.98 -11.09 8.28
N PHE A 325 -9.61 -10.29 7.28
CA PHE A 325 -9.13 -8.93 7.54
C PHE A 325 -10.26 -7.96 7.88
N GLY A 326 -11.45 -8.15 7.31
CA GLY A 326 -12.62 -7.34 7.61
C GLY A 326 -13.06 -7.53 9.04
N GLN A 327 -13.08 -8.77 9.54
CA GLN A 327 -13.38 -9.03 10.95
C GLN A 327 -12.37 -8.37 11.88
N GLN A 328 -11.07 -8.53 11.62
CA GLN A 328 -10.01 -7.87 12.41
C GLN A 328 -10.16 -6.34 12.43
N GLN A 329 -10.55 -5.75 11.31
CA GLN A 329 -10.79 -4.31 11.21
C GLN A 329 -12.01 -3.88 12.03
N ILE A 330 -13.14 -4.59 11.93
CA ILE A 330 -14.35 -4.34 12.75
C ILE A 330 -14.00 -4.42 14.23
N GLU A 331 -13.33 -5.49 14.65
CA GLU A 331 -12.95 -5.70 16.05
C GLU A 331 -12.07 -4.58 16.59
N ASN A 332 -11.10 -4.12 15.79
CA ASN A 332 -10.21 -3.03 16.21
C ASN A 332 -10.95 -1.69 16.29
N ILE A 333 -11.85 -1.40 15.35
CA ILE A 333 -12.68 -0.19 15.40
C ILE A 333 -13.59 -0.24 16.62
N HIS A 334 -14.32 -1.34 16.80
CA HIS A 334 -15.21 -1.56 17.94
C HIS A 334 -14.48 -1.42 19.29
N TYR A 335 -13.30 -2.03 19.41
CA TYR A 335 -12.48 -1.93 20.61
C TYR A 335 -12.06 -0.48 20.90
N THR A 336 -11.72 0.27 19.85
CA THR A 336 -11.35 1.69 19.97
C THR A 336 -12.54 2.54 20.44
N LEU A 337 -13.71 2.37 19.83
CA LEU A 337 -14.95 3.04 20.23
C LEU A 337 -15.34 2.69 21.67
N SER A 338 -15.30 1.42 22.04
CA SER A 338 -15.56 0.96 23.42
C SER A 338 -14.59 1.57 24.44
N LEU A 339 -13.32 1.76 24.04
CA LEU A 339 -12.31 2.39 24.89
C LEU A 339 -12.58 3.89 25.06
N MET A 340 -13.08 4.56 24.02
CA MET A 340 -13.52 5.96 24.09
C MET A 340 -14.73 6.13 25.02
N ASP A 341 -15.76 5.31 24.83
CA ASP A 341 -17.01 5.38 25.60
C ASP A 341 -16.79 5.09 27.09
N SER A 342 -15.95 4.09 27.40
CA SER A 342 -15.69 3.69 28.78
C SER A 342 -14.83 4.66 29.59
N LYS A 343 -14.18 5.64 28.93
CA LYS A 343 -13.28 6.65 29.53
C LYS A 343 -12.41 6.07 30.67
N PRO A 344 -11.60 5.05 30.36
CA PRO A 344 -10.90 4.28 31.38
C PRO A 344 -9.92 5.14 32.18
N LYS A 345 -9.64 4.71 33.41
CA LYS A 345 -8.58 5.31 34.24
C LYS A 345 -7.23 5.27 33.51
N GLN A 346 -6.39 6.28 33.77
CA GLN A 346 -5.08 6.43 33.16
C GLN A 346 -4.19 5.17 33.29
N GLU A 347 -4.27 4.46 34.41
CA GLU A 347 -3.54 3.20 34.65
C GLU A 347 -3.80 2.13 33.57
N LYS A 348 -5.05 2.03 33.08
CA LYS A 348 -5.41 1.08 32.00
C LYS A 348 -4.80 1.52 30.67
N ILE A 349 -4.78 2.81 30.38
CA ILE A 349 -4.14 3.37 29.18
C ILE A 349 -2.62 3.13 29.24
N ASP A 350 -1.99 3.37 30.38
CA ASP A 350 -0.56 3.16 30.57
C ASP A 350 -0.17 1.68 30.40
N SER A 351 -1.02 0.76 30.86
CA SER A 351 -0.85 -0.69 30.65
C SER A 351 -0.91 -1.06 29.16
N ILE A 352 -1.87 -0.52 28.41
CA ILE A 352 -1.98 -0.71 26.95
C ILE A 352 -0.74 -0.16 26.24
N ILE A 353 -0.30 1.05 26.60
CA ILE A 353 0.91 1.67 26.02
C ILE A 353 2.14 0.81 26.29
N LYS A 354 2.32 0.32 27.53
CA LYS A 354 3.45 -0.53 27.91
C LYS A 354 3.47 -1.82 27.09
N SER A 355 2.32 -2.47 26.93
CA SER A 355 2.15 -3.68 26.10
C SER A 355 2.49 -3.42 24.63
N ASN A 356 1.98 -2.34 24.04
CA ASN A 356 2.28 -1.97 22.66
C ASN A 356 3.76 -1.64 22.46
N VAL A 357 4.40 -0.94 23.41
CA VAL A 357 5.84 -0.65 23.35
C VAL A 357 6.66 -1.94 23.38
N GLN A 358 6.29 -2.91 24.21
CA GLN A 358 6.95 -4.22 24.21
C GLN A 358 6.82 -4.93 22.86
N LYS A 359 5.63 -4.93 22.25
CA LYS A 359 5.42 -5.52 20.91
C LYS A 359 6.20 -4.78 19.82
N CYS A 360 6.28 -3.45 19.88
CA CYS A 360 7.11 -2.65 18.98
C CYS A 360 8.61 -2.95 19.15
N MET A 361 9.08 -3.19 20.37
CA MET A 361 10.48 -3.57 20.64
C MET A 361 10.78 -4.94 20.04
N TYR A 362 9.87 -5.91 20.22
CA TYR A 362 9.99 -7.23 19.60
C TYR A 362 10.00 -7.14 18.06
N TRP A 363 9.12 -6.30 17.48
CA TRP A 363 9.14 -6.02 16.05
C TRP A 363 10.51 -5.47 15.61
N CYS A 364 11.07 -4.50 16.33
CA CYS A 364 12.39 -3.95 16.02
C CYS A 364 13.50 -5.02 16.10
N ILE A 365 13.46 -5.90 17.10
CA ILE A 365 14.41 -7.01 17.24
C ILE A 365 14.31 -7.98 16.06
N LYS A 366 13.07 -8.38 15.72
CA LYS A 366 12.80 -9.31 14.61
C LYS A 366 13.36 -8.78 13.28
N HIS A 367 13.19 -7.49 13.03
CA HIS A 367 13.59 -6.81 11.79
C HIS A 367 14.98 -6.14 11.87
N ASN A 368 15.78 -6.46 12.89
CA ASN A 368 17.12 -5.90 13.12
C ASN A 368 17.19 -4.35 13.08
N ILE A 369 16.17 -3.69 13.61
CA ILE A 369 16.10 -2.23 13.77
C ILE A 369 16.52 -1.85 15.18
N GLN A 370 17.42 -0.87 15.31
CA GLN A 370 17.81 -0.37 16.62
C GLN A 370 16.62 0.29 17.34
N TYR A 371 16.47 -0.01 18.64
CA TYR A 371 15.34 0.47 19.44
C TYR A 371 15.76 1.15 20.75
N ASN A 372 14.88 2.01 21.27
CA ASN A 372 15.00 2.65 22.57
C ASN A 372 14.34 1.79 23.65
N ILE A 373 15.01 1.64 24.80
CA ILE A 373 14.40 1.08 26.01
C ILE A 373 13.68 2.22 26.74
N LEU A 374 12.35 2.20 26.74
CA LEU A 374 11.52 3.32 27.24
C LEU A 374 10.95 3.09 28.65
N PHE A 375 10.92 1.83 29.09
CA PHE A 375 10.48 1.40 30.41
C PHE A 375 11.52 0.43 30.99
N LYS A 376 11.92 0.64 32.24
CA LYS A 376 12.98 -0.16 32.89
C LYS A 376 12.54 -1.60 33.18
N ASP A 377 11.24 -1.82 33.39
CA ASP A 377 10.69 -3.12 33.80
C ASP A 377 10.19 -3.99 32.63
N ILE A 378 10.50 -3.61 31.38
CA ILE A 378 10.25 -4.48 30.23
C ILE A 378 11.50 -5.35 30.05
N SER A 379 11.50 -6.56 30.62
CA SER A 379 12.49 -7.58 30.25
C SER A 379 12.06 -8.24 28.94
N ILE A 380 13.03 -8.49 28.05
CA ILE A 380 12.81 -9.10 26.73
C ILE A 380 13.09 -10.62 26.80
N ASP A 381 13.33 -11.14 28.01
CA ASP A 381 13.92 -12.46 28.22
C ASP A 381 13.00 -13.64 27.84
N ASN A 382 11.76 -13.39 27.42
CA ASN A 382 10.91 -14.39 26.78
C ASN A 382 10.05 -13.74 25.67
N PRO A 383 10.26 -14.07 24.39
CA PRO A 383 9.34 -13.63 23.35
C PRO A 383 7.96 -14.29 23.58
N PRO A 384 6.85 -13.53 23.47
CA PRO A 384 5.54 -14.16 23.45
C PRO A 384 5.48 -15.08 22.23
N VAL A 385 5.13 -16.35 22.46
CA VAL A 385 4.82 -17.30 21.38
C VAL A 385 3.67 -16.68 20.58
N LEU A 386 3.96 -16.29 19.33
CA LEU A 386 2.96 -15.80 18.39
C LEU A 386 1.95 -16.93 18.15
N ALA A 387 0.67 -16.66 18.43
CA ALA A 387 -0.46 -17.51 18.04
C ALA A 387 -0.83 -17.26 16.58
#